data_AF-A0A925FVC9-F1
#
_entry.id   AF-A0A925FVC9-F1
#
_cell.length_a   1.000
_cell.length_b   1.000
_cell.length_c   1.000
_cell.angle_alpha   90.00
_cell.angle_beta   90.00
_cell.angle_gamma   90.00
#
_symmetry.space_group_name_H-M   'P 1'
#
loop_
_entity.id
_entity.type
_entity.pdbx_description
1 polymer ?
#
loop_
_entity_poly.entity_id
_entity_poly.type
_entity_poly.pdbx_seq_one_letter_code
_entity_poly.pdbx_strand_id
1 'polypeptide(L)'
;MKKSLVAIFAFVVIFSIGASAQQRNLRDLIGKWEEVGDKADNGSLEFIDSSKVVMSMKGRKLSPSSFSVDFSKTPMPLDMVMVQGDQKRVLKSLIQFVDNDTLKWQVFPAGDRGTSFTDAAATSVVLKRRK
;
A
#
# COMPACT_ATOMS: atom_id res chain seq x y z
N MET A 1 -1.04 -35.62 -46.96
CA MET A 1 -1.46 -34.59 -45.99
C MET A 1 -0.94 -34.93 -44.59
N LYS A 2 0.35 -34.74 -44.31
CA LYS A 2 0.97 -35.06 -42.99
C LYS A 2 2.18 -34.14 -42.74
N LYS A 3 1.99 -32.82 -42.81
CA LYS A 3 3.05 -31.83 -42.46
C LYS A 3 2.55 -30.67 -41.60
N SER A 4 1.26 -30.58 -41.32
CA SER A 4 0.67 -29.44 -40.62
C SER A 4 0.61 -29.56 -39.09
N LEU A 5 1.06 -30.68 -38.51
CA LEU A 5 0.94 -30.92 -37.06
C LEU A 5 2.10 -30.38 -36.21
N VAL A 6 3.24 -30.01 -36.81
CA VAL A 6 4.43 -29.57 -36.08
C VAL A 6 4.39 -28.06 -35.75
N ALA A 7 3.62 -27.27 -36.50
CA ALA A 7 3.57 -25.82 -36.31
C ALA A 7 2.76 -25.38 -35.08
N ILE A 8 1.87 -26.23 -34.55
CA ILE A 8 0.97 -25.87 -33.43
C ILE A 8 1.67 -26.00 -32.08
N PHE A 9 2.68 -26.88 -31.96
CA PHE A 9 3.39 -27.07 -30.69
C PHE A 9 4.39 -25.93 -30.38
N ALA A 10 4.84 -25.19 -31.40
CA ALA A 10 5.78 -24.08 -31.23
C ALA A 10 5.10 -22.77 -30.78
N PHE A 11 3.77 -22.65 -30.89
CA PHE A 11 3.07 -21.40 -30.57
C PHE A 11 2.66 -21.28 -29.09
N VAL A 12 2.65 -22.39 -28.33
CA VAL A 12 2.18 -22.41 -26.93
C VAL A 12 3.29 -22.04 -25.94
N VAL A 13 4.56 -22.08 -26.33
CA VAL A 13 5.71 -21.84 -25.42
C VAL A 13 6.04 -20.34 -25.26
N ILE A 14 5.46 -19.45 -26.09
CA ILE A 14 5.88 -18.03 -26.12
C ILE A 14 5.04 -17.12 -25.18
N PHE A 15 3.93 -17.59 -24.63
CA PHE A 15 3.05 -16.76 -23.78
C PHE A 15 3.31 -16.87 -22.26
N SER A 16 4.33 -17.60 -21.81
CA SER A 16 4.67 -17.70 -20.38
C SER A 16 5.57 -16.57 -19.86
N ILE A 17 5.98 -15.62 -20.71
CA ILE A 17 6.84 -14.52 -20.30
C ILE A 17 5.99 -13.38 -19.73
N GLY A 18 5.99 -13.27 -18.40
CA GLY A 18 5.94 -11.94 -17.77
C GLY A 18 4.73 -11.57 -16.94
N ALA A 19 4.18 -12.46 -16.12
CA ALA A 19 3.57 -12.00 -14.86
C ALA A 19 4.67 -11.83 -13.81
N SER A 20 5.65 -10.97 -14.08
CA SER A 20 6.55 -10.48 -13.03
C SER A 20 5.69 -9.62 -12.13
N ALA A 21 5.17 -10.21 -11.04
CA ALA A 21 4.68 -9.44 -9.91
C ALA A 21 5.86 -8.57 -9.45
N GLN A 22 5.90 -7.31 -9.92
CA GLN A 22 6.99 -6.40 -9.61
C GLN A 22 7.04 -6.25 -8.10
N GLN A 23 8.07 -6.82 -7.47
CA GLN A 23 8.21 -6.78 -6.03
C GLN A 23 8.43 -5.33 -5.61
N ARG A 24 7.39 -4.75 -5.02
CA ARG A 24 7.42 -3.39 -4.49
C ARG A 24 8.37 -3.33 -3.32
N ASN A 25 9.03 -2.19 -3.17
CA ASN A 25 9.95 -1.93 -2.08
C ASN A 25 9.76 -0.53 -1.52
N LEU A 26 10.54 -0.21 -0.50
CA LEU A 26 10.46 1.08 0.19
C LEU A 26 10.65 2.29 -0.75
N ARG A 27 11.52 2.20 -1.77
CA ARG A 27 11.75 3.31 -2.70
C ARG A 27 10.51 3.65 -3.49
N ASP A 28 9.68 2.65 -3.82
CA ASP A 28 8.40 2.86 -4.49
C ASP A 28 7.40 3.58 -3.57
N LEU A 29 7.54 3.43 -2.26
CA LEU A 29 6.63 4.01 -1.27
C LEU A 29 6.98 5.45 -0.88
N ILE A 30 8.25 5.85 -0.99
CA ILE A 30 8.73 7.21 -0.70
C ILE A 30 7.95 8.24 -1.54
N GLY A 31 7.57 9.35 -0.90
CA GLY A 31 6.78 10.42 -1.48
C GLY A 31 5.44 10.63 -0.76
N LYS A 32 4.64 11.54 -1.32
CA LYS A 32 3.36 11.97 -0.75
C LYS A 32 2.19 11.30 -1.48
N TRP A 33 1.28 10.76 -0.69
CA TRP A 33 0.07 10.07 -1.11
C TRP A 33 -1.12 10.76 -0.47
N GLU A 34 -2.07 11.21 -1.27
CA GLU A 34 -3.23 11.99 -0.80
C GLU A 34 -4.51 11.44 -1.42
N GLU A 35 -5.59 11.40 -0.64
CA GLU A 35 -6.92 11.09 -1.15
C GLU A 35 -7.35 12.17 -2.17
N VAL A 36 -8.01 11.74 -3.24
CA VAL A 36 -8.46 12.63 -4.31
C VAL A 36 -9.82 13.22 -3.96
N GLY A 37 -9.88 14.55 -3.79
CA GLY A 37 -11.13 15.29 -3.60
C GLY A 37 -10.91 16.62 -2.87
N ASP A 38 -11.89 17.52 -2.91
CA ASP A 38 -11.80 18.87 -2.31
C ASP A 38 -12.23 18.93 -0.82
N LYS A 39 -12.24 17.80 -0.12
CA LYS A 39 -12.59 17.81 1.31
C LYS A 39 -11.36 18.10 2.16
N ALA A 40 -11.49 19.06 3.08
CA ALA A 40 -10.44 19.44 4.03
C ALA A 40 -9.98 18.29 4.97
N ASP A 41 -10.71 17.17 4.99
CA ASP A 41 -10.50 16.02 5.86
C ASP A 41 -9.79 14.82 5.20
N ASN A 42 -9.30 14.99 3.97
CA ASN A 42 -8.68 13.92 3.17
C ASN A 42 -7.54 13.23 3.91
N GLY A 43 -7.53 11.90 3.81
CA GLY A 43 -6.42 11.09 4.31
C GLY A 43 -5.15 11.32 3.51
N SER A 44 -3.99 11.35 4.18
CA SER A 44 -2.69 11.38 3.49
C SER A 44 -1.63 10.56 4.22
N LEU A 45 -0.67 10.06 3.44
CA LEU A 45 0.57 9.46 3.91
C LEU A 45 1.74 10.10 3.16
N GLU A 46 2.76 10.55 3.88
CA GLU A 46 3.98 11.11 3.31
C GLU A 46 5.17 10.36 3.89
N PHE A 47 5.76 9.48 3.08
CA PHE A 47 6.96 8.73 3.44
C PHE A 47 8.17 9.55 3.03
N ILE A 48 8.87 10.09 4.03
CA ILE A 48 10.01 10.98 3.81
C ILE A 48 11.27 10.14 3.55
N ASP A 49 11.45 9.08 4.33
CA ASP A 49 12.58 8.15 4.25
C ASP A 49 12.19 6.77 4.82
N SER A 50 13.18 5.93 5.13
CA SER A 50 12.99 4.57 5.64
C SER A 50 12.43 4.46 7.06
N SER A 51 12.36 5.57 7.79
CA SER A 51 11.99 5.61 9.20
C SER A 51 10.89 6.63 9.51
N LYS A 52 10.77 7.68 8.68
CA LYS A 52 9.86 8.80 8.91
C LYS A 52 8.67 8.77 7.95
N VAL A 53 7.49 8.79 8.55
CA VAL A 53 6.22 8.97 7.85
C VAL A 53 5.41 10.08 8.52
N VAL A 54 4.64 10.81 7.73
CA VAL A 54 3.67 11.79 8.20
C VAL A 54 2.30 11.38 7.69
N MET A 55 1.31 11.39 8.57
CA MET A 55 -0.05 10.94 8.30
C MET A 55 -1.00 12.12 8.52
N SER A 56 -2.00 12.27 7.65
CA SER A 56 -3.17 13.12 7.91
C SER A 56 -4.41 12.25 7.89
N MET A 57 -5.32 12.47 8.84
CA MET A 57 -6.61 11.80 8.86
C MET A 57 -7.61 12.68 9.61
N LYS A 58 -8.80 12.92 9.01
CA LYS A 58 -9.86 13.76 9.61
C LYS A 58 -9.35 15.16 10.02
N GLY A 59 -8.59 15.79 9.12
CA GLY A 59 -8.02 17.13 9.32
C GLY A 59 -6.89 17.22 10.34
N ARG A 60 -6.48 16.10 10.97
CA ARG A 60 -5.38 16.08 11.94
C ARG A 60 -4.12 15.49 11.34
N LYS A 61 -3.03 16.26 11.45
CA LYS A 61 -1.68 15.80 11.11
C LYS A 61 -1.06 15.06 12.28
N LEU A 62 -0.60 13.85 12.02
CA LEU A 62 0.07 12.96 12.97
C LEU A 62 1.46 12.64 12.43
N SER A 63 2.46 12.64 13.29
CA SER A 63 3.84 12.27 12.94
C SER A 63 4.24 11.05 13.77
N PRO A 64 3.99 9.84 13.28
CA PRO A 64 4.54 8.63 13.89
C PRO A 64 6.05 8.77 14.13
N SER A 65 6.50 8.32 15.30
CA SER A 65 7.92 8.27 15.67
C SER A 65 8.73 7.33 14.78
N SER A 66 8.10 6.27 14.28
CA SER A 66 8.66 5.33 13.32
C SER A 66 7.56 4.59 12.57
N PHE A 67 7.91 3.91 11.48
CA PHE A 67 7.03 2.97 10.79
C PHE A 67 7.78 1.72 10.32
N SER A 68 7.03 0.67 10.00
CA SER A 68 7.54 -0.52 9.31
C SER A 68 6.54 -1.01 8.27
N VAL A 69 7.05 -1.52 7.15
CA VAL A 69 6.24 -2.14 6.09
C VAL A 69 6.79 -3.52 5.77
N ASP A 70 5.90 -4.51 5.73
CA ASP A 70 6.23 -5.86 5.31
C ASP A 70 5.88 -6.05 3.83
N PHE A 71 6.87 -5.77 2.96
CA PHE A 71 6.77 -5.91 1.51
C PHE A 71 6.68 -7.38 1.02
N SER A 72 6.86 -8.36 1.92
CA SER A 72 6.74 -9.78 1.56
C SER A 72 5.29 -10.26 1.47
N LYS A 73 4.33 -9.44 1.91
CA LYS A 73 2.90 -9.76 1.95
C LYS A 73 2.11 -8.86 1.02
N THR A 74 0.96 -9.35 0.57
CA THR A 74 -0.01 -8.58 -0.21
C THR A 74 -1.42 -8.87 0.30
N PRO A 75 -2.18 -7.86 0.77
CA PRO A 75 -1.76 -6.48 1.02
C PRO A 75 -0.62 -6.37 2.05
N MET A 76 0.18 -5.30 1.97
CA MET A 76 1.35 -5.10 2.82
C MET A 76 0.93 -4.55 4.19
N PRO A 77 1.28 -5.23 5.28
CA PRO A 77 1.26 -4.67 6.62
C PRO A 77 2.05 -3.37 6.73
N LEU A 78 1.41 -2.29 7.19
CA LEU A 78 2.06 -1.05 7.60
C LEU A 78 1.77 -0.83 9.09
N ASP A 79 2.81 -0.75 9.91
CA ASP A 79 2.70 -0.41 11.34
C ASP A 79 3.34 0.94 11.61
N MET A 80 2.60 1.84 12.27
CA MET A 80 3.06 3.19 12.61
C MET A 80 3.09 3.37 14.12
N VAL A 81 4.24 3.75 14.67
CA VAL A 81 4.43 3.90 16.11
C VAL A 81 4.15 5.34 16.52
N MET A 82 3.07 5.54 17.26
CA MET A 82 2.66 6.82 17.83
C MET A 82 3.19 6.94 19.26
N VAL A 83 3.82 8.07 19.58
CA VAL A 83 4.27 8.42 20.95
C VAL A 83 3.58 9.70 21.36
N GLN A 84 2.91 9.69 22.51
CA GLN A 84 2.24 10.85 23.10
C GLN A 84 2.52 10.88 24.61
N GLY A 85 3.44 11.75 25.03
CA GLY A 85 4.00 11.69 26.39
C GLY A 85 4.69 10.33 26.62
N ASP A 86 4.35 9.68 27.73
CA ASP A 86 4.89 8.37 28.09
C ASP A 86 4.16 7.19 27.42
N GLN A 87 3.09 7.46 26.64
CA GLN A 87 2.33 6.40 25.98
C GLN A 87 2.85 6.13 24.57
N LYS A 88 3.18 4.86 24.32
CA LYS A 88 3.49 4.31 22.99
C LYS A 88 2.32 3.47 22.50
N ARG A 89 1.81 3.76 21.30
CA ARG A 89 0.75 2.98 20.63
C ARG A 89 1.17 2.66 19.21
N VAL A 90 0.72 1.51 18.69
CA VAL A 90 0.96 1.12 17.29
C VAL A 90 -0.35 1.22 16.53
N LEU A 91 -0.38 2.07 15.51
CA LEU A 91 -1.47 2.14 14.55
C LEU A 91 -1.23 1.10 13.46
N LYS A 92 -1.99 0.00 13.52
CA LYS A 92 -1.92 -1.08 12.53
C LYS A 92 -2.70 -0.68 11.27
N SER A 93 -2.10 -0.88 10.11
CA SER A 93 -2.66 -0.53 8.81
C SER A 93 -2.33 -1.58 7.73
N LEU A 94 -3.08 -1.56 6.63
CA LEU A 94 -2.75 -2.26 5.38
C LEU A 94 -2.56 -1.24 4.27
N ILE A 95 -1.56 -1.47 3.42
CA ILE A 95 -1.36 -0.72 2.18
C ILE A 95 -1.23 -1.68 1.00
N GLN A 96 -1.65 -1.26 -0.18
CA GLN A 96 -1.43 -2.00 -1.43
C GLN A 96 -1.31 -1.03 -2.60
N PHE A 97 -0.24 -1.17 -3.38
CA PHE A 97 -0.13 -0.49 -4.66
C PHE A 97 -1.17 -1.08 -5.63
N VAL A 98 -2.05 -0.23 -6.13
CA VAL A 98 -2.94 -0.56 -7.24
C VAL A 98 -2.19 -0.37 -8.56
N ASP A 99 -1.39 0.68 -8.64
CA ASP A 99 -0.44 0.98 -9.71
C ASP A 99 0.73 1.82 -9.16
N ASN A 100 1.53 2.47 -10.01
CA ASN A 100 2.70 3.27 -9.59
C ASN A 100 2.33 4.55 -8.82
N ASP A 101 1.13 5.07 -9.06
CA ASP A 101 0.66 6.37 -8.55
C ASP A 101 -0.63 6.22 -7.71
N THR A 102 -1.03 5.00 -7.38
CA THR A 102 -2.26 4.70 -6.65
C THR A 102 -2.00 3.70 -5.53
N LEU A 103 -2.37 4.07 -4.31
CA LEU A 103 -2.22 3.26 -3.11
C LEU A 103 -3.57 3.09 -2.42
N LYS A 104 -3.99 1.86 -2.17
CA LYS A 104 -5.10 1.57 -1.25
C LYS A 104 -4.56 1.53 0.17
N TRP A 105 -5.22 2.20 1.11
CA TRP A 105 -4.81 2.28 2.50
C TRP A 105 -6.01 2.05 3.42
N GLN A 106 -5.85 1.18 4.43
CA GLN A 106 -6.87 0.90 5.44
C GLN A 106 -6.25 0.90 6.83
N VAL A 107 -6.94 1.54 7.78
CA VAL A 107 -6.48 1.73 9.16
C VAL A 107 -7.32 0.89 10.12
N PHE A 108 -6.66 0.29 11.13
CA PHE A 108 -7.29 -0.53 12.17
C PHE A 108 -7.02 0.10 13.56
N PRO A 109 -7.85 1.06 14.01
CA PRO A 109 -7.57 1.86 15.21
C PRO A 109 -7.79 1.14 16.55
N ALA A 110 -8.61 0.08 16.60
CA ALA A 110 -9.06 -0.54 17.85
C ALA A 110 -9.10 -2.08 17.80
N GLY A 111 -8.16 -2.72 17.11
CA GLY A 111 -8.13 -4.17 17.03
C GLY A 111 -6.93 -4.73 16.28
N ASP A 112 -6.96 -6.03 16.07
CA ASP A 112 -5.98 -6.68 15.21
C ASP A 112 -6.23 -6.37 13.74
N ARG A 113 -5.13 -6.16 13.03
CA ARG A 113 -5.15 -6.00 11.58
C ARG A 113 -5.51 -7.34 10.95
N GLY A 114 -6.53 -7.34 10.09
CA GLY A 114 -6.85 -8.47 9.23
C GLY A 114 -5.77 -8.71 8.16
N THR A 115 -5.86 -9.82 7.44
CA THR A 115 -4.92 -10.17 6.36
C THR A 115 -5.34 -9.62 5.00
N SER A 116 -6.54 -9.05 4.89
CA SER A 116 -7.12 -8.49 3.67
C SER A 116 -7.81 -7.17 3.94
N PHE A 117 -8.04 -6.39 2.88
CA PHE A 117 -8.93 -5.23 2.97
C PHE A 117 -10.36 -5.69 3.25
N THR A 118 -11.06 -4.94 4.10
CA THR A 118 -12.44 -5.22 4.49
C THR A 118 -13.23 -3.92 4.50
N ASP A 119 -14.51 -4.00 4.11
CA ASP A 119 -15.41 -2.85 4.16
C ASP A 119 -15.81 -2.47 5.60
N ALA A 120 -15.52 -3.36 6.56
CA ALA A 120 -15.87 -3.21 7.97
C ALA A 120 -14.92 -2.28 8.76
N ALA A 121 -13.74 -1.93 8.24
CA ALA A 121 -12.87 -0.99 8.95
C ALA A 121 -13.28 0.45 8.68
N ALA A 122 -13.32 1.25 9.74
CA ALA A 122 -13.83 2.62 9.73
C ALA A 122 -13.12 3.60 8.78
N THR A 123 -11.94 3.25 8.24
CA THR A 123 -11.20 4.09 7.30
C THR A 123 -10.46 3.23 6.28
N SER A 124 -11.05 3.07 5.09
CA SER A 124 -10.42 2.48 3.90
C SER A 124 -10.52 3.49 2.77
N VAL A 125 -9.38 3.92 2.23
CA VAL A 125 -9.28 5.01 1.26
C VAL A 125 -8.34 4.64 0.11
N VAL A 126 -8.51 5.32 -1.02
CA VAL A 126 -7.59 5.26 -2.15
C VAL A 126 -6.85 6.58 -2.22
N LEU A 127 -5.52 6.50 -2.16
CA LEU A 127 -4.61 7.63 -2.25
C LEU A 127 -3.97 7.67 -3.63
N LYS A 128 -3.78 8.87 -4.16
CA LYS A 128 -2.95 9.12 -5.34
C LYS A 128 -1.62 9.73 -4.94
N ARG A 129 -0.57 9.37 -5.67
CA ARG A 129 0.73 10.02 -5.54
C ARG A 129 0.61 11.47 -5.98
N ARG A 130 1.02 12.39 -5.11
CA ARG A 130 1.16 13.80 -5.48
C ARG A 130 2.48 13.97 -6.23
N LYS A 131 2.40 14.53 -7.44
CA LYS A 131 3.55 14.91 -8.25
C LYS A 131 4.20 16.17 -7.73
#